data_AF-A0A087TEZ1-F1
#
_entry.id   AF-A0A087TEZ1-F1
#
_cell.length_a   1.000
_cell.length_b   1.000
_cell.length_c   1.000
_cell.angle_alpha   90.00
_cell.angle_beta   90.00
_cell.angle_gamma   90.00
#
_symmetry.space_group_name_H-M   'P 1'
#
loop_
_entity.id
_entity.type
_entity.pdbx_description
1 polymer ?
#
loop_
_entity_poly.entity_id
_entity_poly.type
_entity_poly.pdbx_seq_one_letter_code
_entity_poly.pdbx_strand_id
1 'polypeptide(L)'
;MDLSLPGGFVWSENKFEVIQSVFKMDEGIYAWLTSEDMVKFFKNFATSLSDEEPSPEEFKCEQIYCGYMDDILNTDQAWKEVELWHIHYNTWTNIQRKFKATTRWKVLSEEVFIKLPYGQTILLQDVIRSLGENSP
;
A
#
# COMPACT_ATOMS: atom_id res chain seq x y z
N MET A 1 4.59 10.66 -17.21
CA MET A 1 3.62 10.13 -16.23
C MET A 1 4.45 9.74 -15.05
N ASP A 2 4.34 10.52 -13.98
CA ASP A 2 5.19 10.38 -12.81
C ASP A 2 4.78 9.12 -12.06
N LEU A 3 5.76 8.32 -11.65
CA LEU A 3 5.52 7.08 -10.91
C LEU A 3 5.41 7.43 -9.43
N SER A 4 4.40 6.92 -8.75
CA SER A 4 4.25 7.06 -7.31
C SER A 4 3.71 5.78 -6.70
N LEU A 5 3.96 5.60 -5.41
CA LEU A 5 3.25 4.60 -4.63
C LEU A 5 1.75 4.97 -4.55
N PRO A 6 0.85 3.97 -4.48
CA PRO A 6 -0.56 4.21 -4.21
C PRO A 6 -0.76 4.99 -2.91
N GLY A 7 -1.49 6.10 -2.98
CA GLY A 7 -1.69 6.99 -1.84
C GLY A 7 -2.00 8.42 -2.26
N GLY A 8 -1.95 9.32 -1.29
CA GLY A 8 -2.24 10.73 -1.49
C GLY A 8 -2.26 11.48 -0.17
N PHE A 9 -2.48 12.79 -0.26
CA PHE A 9 -2.60 13.64 0.92
C PHE A 9 -3.91 13.35 1.67
N VAL A 10 -3.78 13.15 2.97
CA VAL A 10 -4.91 12.97 3.88
C VAL A 10 -5.30 14.34 4.41
N TRP A 11 -6.46 14.85 3.98
CA TRP A 11 -7.02 16.11 4.45
C TRP A 11 -8.22 15.92 5.39
N SER A 12 -8.79 14.72 5.40
CA SER A 12 -9.95 14.34 6.20
C SER A 12 -9.53 13.45 7.37
N GLU A 13 -10.44 13.24 8.32
CA GLU A 13 -10.24 12.28 9.41
C GLU A 13 -10.18 10.83 8.90
N ASN A 14 -10.78 10.56 7.74
CA ASN A 14 -10.78 9.24 7.13
C ASN A 14 -9.61 9.07 6.14
N LYS A 15 -8.43 8.78 6.68
CA LYS A 15 -7.22 8.49 5.90
C LYS A 15 -7.36 7.32 4.91
N PHE A 16 -8.23 6.36 5.17
CA PHE A 16 -8.38 5.15 4.35
C PHE A 16 -9.10 5.42 3.03
N GLU A 17 -9.91 6.48 2.97
CA GLU A 17 -10.59 6.92 1.74
C GLU A 17 -9.58 7.20 0.61
N VAL A 18 -8.42 7.76 0.94
CA VAL A 18 -7.36 8.07 -0.02
C VAL A 18 -6.87 6.81 -0.71
N ILE A 19 -6.61 5.73 0.04
CA ILE A 19 -6.18 4.45 -0.51
C ILE A 19 -7.32 3.76 -1.25
N GLN A 20 -8.53 3.76 -0.68
CA GLN A 20 -9.74 3.25 -1.31
C GLN A 20 -9.99 3.90 -2.69
N SER A 21 -9.70 5.19 -2.83
CA SER A 21 -9.85 5.93 -4.09
C SER A 21 -8.98 5.38 -5.23
N VAL A 22 -7.96 4.56 -4.96
CA VAL A 22 -7.10 3.95 -5.97
C VAL A 22 -7.75 2.72 -6.62
N PHE A 23 -8.81 2.17 -6.01
CA PHE A 23 -9.50 0.97 -6.43
C PHE A 23 -10.90 1.26 -6.99
N LYS A 24 -11.37 0.39 -7.89
CA LYS A 24 -12.75 0.32 -8.35
C LYS A 24 -13.57 -0.26 -7.21
N MET A 25 -14.41 0.57 -6.60
CA MET A 25 -15.38 0.13 -5.62
C MET A 25 -16.66 -0.28 -6.36
N ASP A 26 -17.18 -1.46 -6.07
CA ASP A 26 -18.48 -1.88 -6.59
C ASP A 26 -19.59 -1.19 -5.79
N GLU A 27 -20.76 -1.03 -6.40
CA GLU A 27 -21.97 -0.54 -5.73
C GLU A 27 -22.34 -1.53 -4.60
N GLY A 28 -21.98 -1.18 -3.36
CA GLY A 28 -22.21 -2.02 -2.17
C GLY A 28 -21.00 -2.22 -1.26
N ILE A 29 -19.80 -1.79 -1.66
CA ILE A 29 -18.64 -1.79 -0.76
C ILE A 29 -18.75 -0.58 0.19
N TYR A 30 -18.86 -0.88 1.49
CA TYR A 30 -18.86 0.14 2.54
C TYR A 30 -17.55 0.94 2.51
N ALA A 31 -17.64 2.26 2.78
CA ALA A 31 -16.48 3.12 2.91
C ALA A 31 -15.54 2.55 3.99
N TRP A 32 -14.23 2.54 3.74
CA TRP A 32 -13.28 2.10 4.76
C TRP A 32 -13.20 3.17 5.83
N LEU A 33 -13.67 2.89 7.04
CA LEU A 33 -13.62 3.82 8.16
C LEU A 33 -12.46 3.48 9.12
N THR A 34 -12.08 2.20 9.14
CA THR A 34 -11.02 1.67 10.00
C THR A 34 -9.96 0.93 9.19
N SER A 35 -8.80 0.71 9.79
CA SER A 35 -7.77 -0.15 9.20
C SER A 35 -8.27 -1.58 9.03
N GLU A 36 -9.18 -2.05 9.89
CA GLU A 36 -9.79 -3.38 9.76
C GLU A 36 -10.61 -3.53 8.48
N ASP A 37 -11.32 -2.49 8.06
CA ASP A 37 -12.11 -2.51 6.81
C ASP A 37 -11.20 -2.63 5.59
N MET A 38 -10.10 -1.88 5.59
CA MET A 38 -9.06 -1.96 4.57
C MET A 38 -8.42 -3.36 4.57
N VAL A 39 -8.02 -3.89 5.73
CA VAL A 39 -7.41 -5.21 5.85
C VAL A 39 -8.37 -6.29 5.32
N LYS A 40 -9.66 -6.24 5.71
CA LYS A 40 -10.70 -7.16 5.21
C LYS A 40 -10.82 -7.09 3.69
N PHE A 41 -10.81 -5.90 3.10
CA PHE A 41 -10.83 -5.75 1.65
C PHE A 41 -9.67 -6.48 0.99
N PHE A 42 -8.43 -6.22 1.44
CA PHE A 42 -7.26 -6.88 0.85
C PHE A 42 -7.28 -8.40 1.09
N LYS A 43 -7.72 -8.83 2.28
CA LYS A 43 -7.83 -10.25 2.65
C LYS A 43 -8.76 -11.02 1.72
N ASN A 44 -9.89 -10.42 1.32
CA ASN A 44 -10.86 -11.04 0.40
C ASN A 44 -10.29 -11.37 -0.99
N PHE A 45 -9.14 -10.79 -1.36
CA PHE A 45 -8.47 -11.09 -2.63
C PHE A 45 -7.29 -12.07 -2.49
N ALA A 46 -7.00 -12.54 -1.28
CA ALA A 46 -6.11 -13.67 -1.07
C ALA A 46 -6.95 -14.93 -1.33
N THR A 47 -6.69 -15.61 -2.44
CA THR A 47 -7.41 -16.86 -2.74
C THR A 47 -6.75 -17.97 -1.95
N SER A 48 -7.43 -18.47 -0.91
CA SER A 48 -7.08 -19.73 -0.26
C SER A 48 -7.55 -20.90 -1.14
N LEU A 49 -6.81 -22.00 -1.11
CA LEU A 49 -7.20 -23.25 -1.79
C LEU A 49 -8.35 -23.98 -1.05
N SER A 50 -8.63 -23.57 0.18
CA SER A 50 -9.76 -23.96 1.03
C SER A 50 -10.70 -22.76 1.20
N ASP A 51 -12.00 -22.97 1.43
CA ASP A 51 -12.95 -21.89 1.79
C ASP A 51 -12.69 -21.31 3.21
N GLU A 52 -11.48 -21.50 3.75
CA GLU A 52 -11.05 -21.03 5.06
C GLU A 52 -10.36 -19.67 4.96
N GLU A 53 -10.39 -18.92 6.05
CA GLU A 53 -9.72 -17.63 6.17
C GLU A 53 -8.21 -17.78 5.88
N PRO A 54 -7.62 -16.95 5.01
CA PRO A 54 -6.22 -17.10 4.63
C PRO A 54 -5.32 -16.93 5.86
N SER A 55 -4.38 -17.86 5.99
CA SER A 55 -3.42 -17.88 7.08
C SER A 55 -2.39 -16.73 6.94
N PRO A 56 -1.66 -16.38 8.02
CA PRO A 56 -0.58 -15.39 7.94
C PRO A 56 0.54 -15.73 6.94
N GLU A 57 0.69 -17.01 6.59
CA GLU A 57 1.65 -17.47 5.58
C GLU A 57 1.16 -17.22 4.14
N GLU A 58 -0.15 -17.07 3.94
CA GLU A 58 -0.78 -16.85 2.64
C GLU A 58 -0.98 -15.36 2.36
N PHE A 59 -1.29 -14.58 3.40
CA PHE A 59 -1.58 -13.15 3.31
C PHE A 59 -1.05 -12.37 4.51
N LYS A 60 -0.37 -11.26 4.23
CA LYS A 60 0.11 -10.31 5.24
C LYS A 60 -0.40 -8.91 4.92
N CYS A 61 -0.92 -8.22 5.93
CA CYS A 61 -1.30 -6.82 5.84
C CYS A 61 -0.94 -6.11 7.14
N GLU A 62 0.06 -5.23 7.08
CA GLU A 62 0.64 -4.61 8.27
C GLU A 62 1.03 -3.16 8.03
N GLN A 63 0.90 -2.32 9.06
CA GLN A 63 1.48 -0.98 9.06
C GLN A 63 2.96 -1.11 9.41
N ILE A 64 3.84 -0.81 8.47
CA ILE A 64 5.29 -0.97 8.64
C ILE A 64 6.01 0.31 9.05
N TYR A 65 5.38 1.46 8.81
CA TYR A 65 5.96 2.76 9.12
C TYR A 65 4.87 3.80 9.37
N CYS A 66 5.07 4.66 10.37
CA CYS A 66 4.26 5.85 10.61
C CYS A 66 5.17 6.94 11.18
N GLY A 67 5.42 8.00 10.42
CA GLY A 67 6.34 9.06 10.84
C GLY A 67 6.79 9.96 9.70
N TYR A 68 7.91 10.64 9.93
CA TYR A 68 8.48 11.63 9.03
C TYR A 68 8.88 11.06 7.66
N MET A 69 8.46 11.72 6.58
CA MET A 69 8.95 11.44 5.24
C MET A 69 9.78 12.61 4.74
N ASP A 70 11.00 12.32 4.30
CA ASP A 70 11.84 13.33 3.71
C ASP A 70 11.31 13.79 2.36
N ASP A 71 11.17 15.10 2.19
CA ASP A 71 10.58 15.70 1.01
C ASP A 71 11.15 17.10 0.78
N ILE A 72 11.35 17.45 -0.49
CA ILE A 72 11.90 18.76 -0.89
C ILE A 72 11.02 19.95 -0.46
N LEU A 73 9.75 19.70 -0.13
CA LEU A 73 8.81 20.71 0.34
C LEU A 73 8.79 20.86 1.87
N ASN A 74 9.54 20.03 2.60
CA ASN A 74 9.68 20.18 4.04
C ASN A 74 10.44 21.48 4.35
N THR A 75 10.01 22.15 5.41
CA THR A 75 10.56 23.41 5.92
C THR A 75 10.68 23.33 7.44
N ASP A 76 11.30 24.34 8.05
CA ASP A 76 11.48 24.44 9.50
C ASP A 76 10.17 24.38 10.30
N GLN A 77 9.03 24.68 9.67
CA GLN A 77 7.71 24.77 10.33
C GLN A 77 6.63 23.87 9.69
N ALA A 78 6.96 23.12 8.64
CA ALA A 78 6.01 22.23 7.99
C ALA A 78 6.74 21.05 7.36
N TRP A 79 6.32 19.83 7.67
CA TRP A 79 6.88 18.60 7.13
C TRP A 79 5.79 17.62 6.74
N LYS A 80 6.16 16.62 5.92
CA LYS A 80 5.30 15.50 5.59
C LYS A 80 5.50 14.36 6.58
N GLU A 81 4.38 13.82 7.05
CA GLU A 81 4.33 12.52 7.71
C GLU A 81 3.59 11.53 6.83
N VAL A 82 3.93 10.26 6.96
CA VAL A 82 3.36 9.18 6.16
C VAL A 82 3.06 7.99 7.04
N GLU A 83 1.97 7.32 6.71
CA GLU A 83 1.62 6.00 7.19
C GLU A 83 1.75 5.03 6.03
N LEU A 84 2.61 4.03 6.18
CA LEU A 84 2.93 3.06 5.14
C LEU A 84 2.42 1.68 5.53
N TRP A 85 1.68 1.07 4.61
CA TRP A 85 1.13 -0.27 4.75
C TRP A 85 1.80 -1.23 3.75
N HIS A 86 2.20 -2.38 4.26
CA HIS A 86 2.67 -3.51 3.46
C HIS A 86 1.55 -4.52 3.31
N ILE A 87 1.17 -4.78 2.05
CA ILE A 87 0.20 -5.80 1.70
C ILE A 87 0.92 -6.83 0.81
N HIS A 88 0.97 -8.07 1.28
CA HIS A 88 1.67 -9.17 0.63
C HIS A 88 0.75 -10.36 0.44
N TYR A 89 0.74 -10.90 -0.77
CA TYR A 89 0.06 -12.14 -1.13
C TYR A 89 1.12 -13.18 -1.47
N ASN A 90 1.20 -14.25 -0.68
CA ASN A 90 2.06 -15.39 -0.96
C ASN A 90 1.33 -16.46 -1.80
N THR A 91 0.00 -16.35 -1.89
CA THR A 91 -0.85 -17.14 -2.78
C THR A 91 -1.30 -16.32 -3.99
N TRP A 92 -2.04 -16.94 -4.90
CA TRP A 92 -2.60 -16.25 -6.04
C TRP A 92 -3.60 -15.17 -5.60
N THR A 93 -3.50 -13.99 -6.21
CA THR A 93 -4.42 -12.87 -6.01
C THR A 93 -4.98 -12.36 -7.32
N ASN A 94 -6.21 -11.86 -7.26
CA ASN A 94 -6.90 -11.20 -8.37
C ASN A 94 -7.22 -9.72 -8.10
N ILE A 95 -6.56 -9.11 -7.11
CA ILE A 95 -6.79 -7.70 -6.73
C ILE A 95 -6.58 -6.72 -7.90
N GLN A 96 -5.75 -7.05 -8.88
CA GLN A 96 -5.56 -6.24 -10.09
C GLN A 96 -6.86 -5.95 -10.83
N ARG A 97 -7.88 -6.79 -10.70
CA ARG A 97 -9.21 -6.55 -11.29
C ARG A 97 -9.88 -5.32 -10.69
N LYS A 98 -9.56 -4.98 -9.45
CA LYS A 98 -10.03 -3.79 -8.74
C LYS A 98 -9.17 -2.56 -8.98
N PHE A 99 -8.06 -2.63 -9.71
CA PHE A 99 -7.27 -1.43 -9.99
C PHE A 99 -8.04 -0.46 -10.90
N LYS A 100 -8.00 0.84 -10.57
CA LYS A 100 -8.34 1.90 -11.54
C LYS A 100 -7.29 1.92 -12.67
N ALA A 101 -7.61 2.57 -13.79
CA ALA A 101 -6.73 2.61 -14.97
C ALA A 101 -5.34 3.22 -14.69
N THR A 102 -5.21 4.02 -13.63
CA THR A 102 -3.96 4.65 -13.18
C THR A 102 -3.07 3.72 -12.36
N THR A 103 -3.58 2.56 -11.96
CA THR A 103 -2.92 1.66 -11.00
C THR A 103 -2.57 0.34 -11.68
N ARG A 104 -1.33 -0.11 -11.49
CA ARG A 104 -0.85 -1.37 -12.06
C ARG A 104 0.29 -1.93 -11.23
N TRP A 105 0.45 -3.25 -11.29
CA TRP A 105 1.66 -3.90 -10.80
C TRP A 105 2.88 -3.44 -11.60
N LYS A 106 4.00 -3.25 -10.91
CA LYS A 106 5.28 -2.92 -11.52
C LYS A 106 6.37 -3.75 -10.85
N VAL A 107 7.19 -4.40 -11.67
CA VAL A 107 8.38 -5.11 -11.19
C VAL A 107 9.36 -4.08 -10.63
N LEU A 108 9.81 -4.30 -9.40
CA LEU A 108 10.82 -3.47 -8.76
C LEU A 108 12.13 -3.60 -9.52
N SER A 109 12.67 -2.47 -9.97
CA SER A 109 13.89 -2.36 -10.76
C SER A 109 14.51 -0.98 -10.50
N GLU A 110 15.78 -0.79 -10.88
CA GLU A 110 16.47 0.49 -10.74
C GLU A 110 15.68 1.65 -11.40
N GLU A 111 15.03 1.38 -12.54
CA GLU A 111 14.19 2.35 -13.23
C GLU A 111 13.03 2.88 -12.36
N VAL A 112 12.46 2.01 -11.50
CA VAL A 112 11.38 2.39 -10.58
C VAL A 112 11.91 3.36 -9.52
N PHE A 113 13.07 3.06 -8.91
CA PHE A 113 13.65 3.91 -7.87
C PHE A 113 14.10 5.28 -8.40
N ILE A 114 14.52 5.35 -9.67
CA ILE A 114 14.87 6.63 -10.33
C ILE A 114 13.63 7.49 -10.59
N LYS A 115 12.47 6.86 -10.84
CA LYS A 115 11.23 7.56 -11.20
C LYS A 115 10.32 7.90 -10.03
N LEU A 116 10.49 7.23 -8.89
CA LEU A 116 9.76 7.52 -7.67
C LEU A 116 10.26 8.83 -7.01
N PRO A 117 9.39 9.60 -6.34
CA PRO A 117 9.82 10.70 -5.49
C PRO A 117 10.82 10.23 -4.43
N TYR A 118 11.82 11.07 -4.13
CA TYR A 118 12.94 10.71 -3.25
C TYR A 118 12.48 10.08 -1.91
N GLY A 119 11.55 10.72 -1.19
CA GLY A 119 11.02 10.17 0.06
C GLY A 119 10.37 8.79 -0.09
N GLN A 120 9.64 8.55 -1.18
CA GLN A 120 9.04 7.23 -1.46
C GLN A 120 10.10 6.19 -1.81
N THR A 121 11.16 6.59 -2.52
CA THR A 121 12.29 5.70 -2.84
C THR A 121 12.99 5.21 -1.57
N ILE A 122 13.29 6.10 -0.62
CA ILE A 122 13.93 5.74 0.65
C ILE A 122 13.06 4.77 1.45
N LEU A 123 11.77 5.10 1.63
CA LEU A 123 10.83 4.23 2.32
C LEU A 123 10.75 2.85 1.68
N LEU A 124 10.65 2.79 0.36
CA LEU A 124 10.56 1.52 -0.35
C LEU A 124 11.84 0.69 -0.22
N GLN A 125 13.02 1.31 -0.25
CA GLN A 125 14.30 0.63 -0.03
C GLN A 125 14.42 0.07 1.38
N ASP A 126 13.99 0.82 2.40
CA ASP A 126 14.00 0.38 3.80
C ASP A 126 13.08 -0.83 4.02
N VAL A 127 11.91 -0.82 3.39
CA VAL A 127 10.95 -1.94 3.41
C VAL A 127 11.53 -3.17 2.72
N ILE A 128 12.17 -3.00 1.55
CA ILE A 128 12.78 -4.14 0.85
C ILE A 128 13.91 -4.76 1.68
N ARG A 129 14.73 -3.93 2.34
CA ARG A 129 15.78 -4.41 3.25
C ARG A 129 15.18 -5.18 4.42
N SER A 130 14.16 -4.63 5.09
CA SER A 130 13.53 -5.32 6.23
C SER A 130 12.84 -6.62 5.82
N LEU A 131 12.25 -6.68 4.63
CA LEU A 131 11.64 -7.91 4.12
C LEU A 131 12.68 -8.94 3.68
N GLY A 132 13.80 -8.51 3.09
CA GLY A 132 14.90 -9.39 2.71
C GLY A 132 15.64 -10.01 3.90
N GLU A 133 15.74 -9.28 5.01
CA GLU A 133 16.30 -9.79 6.28
C GLU A 133 15.37 -10.79 6.99
N ASN A 134 14.06 -10.74 6.70
CA ASN A 134 13.05 -11.64 7.26
C ASN A 134 12.67 -12.80 6.30
N SER A 135 13.40 -12.96 5.20
CA SER A 135 13.19 -14.07 4.27
C SER A 135 13.99 -15.30 4.75
N PRO A 136 13.36 -16.48 4.91
CA PRO A 136 14.03 -17.69 5.38
C PRO A 136 15.12 -18.21 4.44
#